data_AF-A0A645IXW1-F1
#
_entry.id   AF-A0A645IXW1-F1
#
_cell.length_a   1.000
_cell.length_b   1.000
_cell.length_c   1.000
_cell.angle_alpha   90.00
_cell.angle_beta   90.00
_cell.angle_gamma   90.00
#
_symmetry.space_group_name_H-M   'P 1'
#
loop_
_entity.id
_entity.type
_entity.pdbx_description
1 polymer ?
#
loop_
_entity_poly.entity_id
_entity_poly.type
_entity_poly.pdbx_seq_one_letter_code
_entity_poly.pdbx_strand_id
1 'polypeptide(L)'
;MVALWASAAFLVQNNRNFWIAAVPAAFMSVVTSVYILVAPEGLRLPVAVAYPIGFAIAAVYCVLFARYAAKRRNREAAPIEAYGD
;
A
#
# COMPACT_ATOMS: atom_id res chain seq x y z
N MET A 1 -6.57 3.25 6.93
CA MET A 1 -6.01 2.80 5.65
C MET A 1 -5.18 3.90 4.98
N VAL A 2 -5.81 5.00 4.55
CA VAL A 2 -5.14 6.08 3.81
C VAL A 2 -4.03 6.76 4.62
N ALA A 3 -4.28 7.06 5.90
CA ALA A 3 -3.27 7.68 6.76
C ALA A 3 -2.01 6.81 6.95
N LEU A 4 -2.15 5.48 7.10
CA LEU A 4 -1.00 4.57 7.24
C LEU A 4 -0.20 4.46 5.93
N TRP A 5 -0.88 4.43 4.78
CA TRP A 5 -0.22 4.50 3.47
C TRP A 5 0.48 5.85 3.24
N ALA A 6 -0.10 6.94 3.72
CA ALA A 6 0.53 8.27 3.68
C ALA A 6 1.80 8.31 4.57
N SER A 7 1.72 7.77 5.79
CA SER A 7 2.90 7.63 6.67
C SER A 7 3.97 6.73 6.06
N ALA A 8 3.59 5.62 5.43
CA ALA A 8 4.52 4.76 4.70
C ALA A 8 5.19 5.52 3.54
N ALA A 9 4.43 6.29 2.76
CA ALA A 9 4.97 7.14 1.68
C ALA A 9 5.89 8.24 2.21
N PHE A 10 5.62 8.78 3.40
CA PHE A 10 6.49 9.74 4.08
C PHE A 10 7.81 9.09 4.54
N LEU A 11 7.74 7.90 5.16
CA LEU A 11 8.92 7.13 5.56
C LEU A 11 9.80 6.75 4.37
N VAL A 12 9.21 6.41 3.23
CA VAL A 12 9.92 6.17 1.97
C VAL A 12 10.68 7.43 1.52
N GLN A 13 10.07 8.61 1.60
CA GLN A 13 10.72 9.87 1.21
C GLN A 13 11.86 10.25 2.15
N ASN A 14 11.78 9.88 3.43
CA ASN A 14 12.85 10.12 4.40
C ASN A 14 13.90 9.00 4.46
N ASN A 15 13.88 8.03 3.52
CA ASN A 15 14.76 6.85 3.52
C ASN A 15 14.78 6.08 4.87
N ARG A 16 13.64 6.02 5.57
CA ARG A 16 13.47 5.27 6.82
C ARG A 16 12.70 3.97 6.57
N ASN A 17 12.65 3.10 7.58
CA ASN A 17 11.98 1.80 7.51
C ASN A 17 10.46 1.93 7.33
N PHE A 18 10.01 2.06 6.08
CA PHE A 18 8.59 2.17 5.72
C PHE A 18 7.76 0.91 6.02
N TRP A 19 8.41 -0.24 6.17
CA TRP A 19 7.78 -1.53 6.49
C TRP A 19 6.91 -1.49 7.74
N ILE A 20 7.28 -0.68 8.75
CA ILE A 20 6.54 -0.56 10.01
C ILE A 20 5.13 0.02 9.81
N ALA A 21 4.95 0.86 8.78
CA ALA A 21 3.65 1.42 8.42
C ALA A 21 2.99 0.60 7.29
N ALA A 22 3.76 0.05 6.35
CA ALA A 22 3.23 -0.67 5.20
C ALA A 22 2.56 -2.01 5.58
N VAL A 23 3.12 -2.77 6.53
CA VAL A 23 2.55 -4.04 6.99
C VAL A 23 1.16 -3.85 7.63
N PRO A 24 0.99 -3.01 8.67
CA PRO A 24 -0.33 -2.75 9.24
C PRO A 24 -1.27 -2.04 8.25
N ALA A 25 -0.76 -1.23 7.32
CA ALA A 25 -1.59 -0.63 6.26
C ALA A 25 -2.20 -1.69 5.32
N ALA A 26 -1.39 -2.67 4.88
CA ALA A 26 -1.84 -3.75 4.02
C ALA A 26 -2.85 -4.65 4.73
N PHE A 27 -2.56 -5.05 5.98
CA PHE A 27 -3.49 -5.85 6.79
C PHE A 27 -4.84 -5.14 6.98
N MET A 28 -4.80 -3.86 7.37
CA MET A 28 -6.03 -3.07 7.48
C MET A 28 -6.80 -3.07 6.16
N SER A 29 -6.12 -2.86 5.03
CA SER A 29 -6.72 -2.84 3.68
C SER A 29 -7.47 -4.14 3.35
N VAL A 30 -6.91 -5.30 3.71
CA VAL A 30 -7.61 -6.60 3.58
C VAL A 30 -8.86 -6.62 4.47
N VAL A 31 -8.72 -6.33 5.77
CA VAL A 31 -9.81 -6.46 6.76
C VAL A 31 -11.00 -5.58 6.39
N THR A 32 -10.78 -4.32 6.02
CA THR A 32 -11.89 -3.43 5.64
C THR A 32 -12.50 -3.79 4.28
N SER A 33 -11.69 -4.24 3.31
CA SER A 33 -12.24 -4.68 2.01
C SER A 33 -13.14 -5.91 2.19
N VAL A 34 -12.68 -6.91 2.96
CA VAL A 34 -13.47 -8.10 3.31
C VAL A 34 -14.72 -7.71 4.08
N TYR A 35 -14.62 -6.77 5.04
CA TYR A 35 -15.78 -6.26 5.76
C TYR A 35 -16.82 -5.66 4.81
N ILE A 36 -16.42 -4.82 3.85
CA ILE A 36 -17.34 -4.23 2.86
C ILE A 36 -18.02 -5.31 1.99
N LEU A 37 -17.29 -6.38 1.64
CA LEU A 37 -17.81 -7.48 0.82
C LEU A 37 -18.82 -8.36 1.58
N VAL A 38 -18.53 -8.67 2.86
CA VAL A 38 -19.33 -9.59 3.69
C VAL A 38 -20.48 -8.88 4.40
N ALA A 39 -20.35 -7.59 4.71
CA ALA A 39 -21.32 -6.87 5.53
C ALA A 39 -22.75 -6.97 4.97
N PRO A 40 -23.77 -7.06 5.85
CA PRO A 40 -25.18 -7.11 5.46
C PRO A 40 -25.62 -5.89 4.64
N GLU A 41 -25.03 -4.73 4.91
CA GLU A 41 -25.27 -3.45 4.20
C GLU A 41 -24.39 -3.27 2.95
N GLY A 42 -23.44 -4.17 2.71
CA GLY A 42 -22.53 -4.13 1.58
C GLY A 42 -23.01 -5.02 0.43
N LEU A 43 -22.19 -5.99 0.03
CA LEU A 43 -22.51 -6.93 -1.05
C LEU A 43 -23.07 -8.28 -0.57
N ARG A 44 -23.13 -8.54 0.75
CA ARG A 44 -23.62 -9.80 1.34
C ARG A 44 -22.98 -11.06 0.73
N LEU A 45 -21.72 -10.97 0.33
CA LEU A 45 -21.03 -12.08 -0.32
C LEU A 45 -20.67 -13.18 0.68
N PRO A 46 -20.70 -14.45 0.26
CA PRO A 46 -20.17 -15.55 1.05
C PRO A 46 -18.71 -15.30 1.41
N VAL A 47 -18.36 -15.58 2.66
CA VAL A 47 -17.01 -15.40 3.22
C VAL A 47 -15.94 -16.12 2.38
N ALA A 48 -16.29 -17.27 1.79
CA ALA A 48 -15.42 -18.04 0.89
C ALA A 48 -14.99 -17.28 -0.37
N VAL A 49 -15.81 -16.33 -0.86
CA VAL A 49 -15.52 -15.49 -2.03
C VAL A 49 -14.92 -14.15 -1.60
N ALA A 50 -15.35 -13.62 -0.45
CA ALA A 50 -14.88 -12.34 0.05
C ALA A 50 -13.39 -12.33 0.43
N TYR A 51 -12.88 -13.40 1.06
CA TYR A 51 -11.46 -13.50 1.43
C TYR A 51 -10.49 -13.42 0.23
N PRO A 52 -10.63 -14.23 -0.83
CA PRO A 52 -9.72 -14.14 -1.97
C PRO A 52 -9.81 -12.78 -2.69
N ILE A 53 -11.01 -12.19 -2.78
CA ILE A 53 -11.18 -10.85 -3.36
C ILE A 53 -10.48 -9.78 -2.50
N GLY A 54 -10.68 -9.80 -1.19
CA GLY A 54 -10.02 -8.86 -0.27
C GLY A 54 -8.50 -8.96 -0.34
N PHE A 55 -7.96 -10.18 -0.48
CA PHE A 55 -6.53 -10.40 -0.67
C PHE A 55 -6.03 -9.88 -2.03
N ALA A 56 -6.80 -10.09 -3.10
CA ALA A 56 -6.48 -9.57 -4.43
C ALA A 56 -6.44 -8.02 -4.44
N ILE A 57 -7.42 -7.37 -3.81
CA ILE A 57 -7.46 -5.90 -3.68
C ILE A 57 -6.23 -5.41 -2.91
N ALA A 58 -5.92 -6.02 -1.76
CA ALA A 58 -4.75 -5.64 -0.98
C ALA A 58 -3.44 -5.86 -1.75
N ALA A 59 -3.32 -6.95 -2.51
CA ALA A 59 -2.16 -7.21 -3.36
C ALA A 59 -1.98 -6.10 -4.42
N VAL A 60 -3.07 -5.64 -5.06
CA VAL A 60 -3.01 -4.53 -6.02
C VAL A 60 -2.50 -3.25 -5.36
N TYR A 61 -3.03 -2.88 -4.18
CA TYR A 61 -2.56 -1.71 -3.43
C TYR A 61 -1.07 -1.83 -3.05
N CYS A 62 -0.66 -3.01 -2.60
CA CYS A 62 0.73 -3.28 -2.23
C CYS A 62 1.68 -3.15 -3.44
N VAL A 63 1.29 -3.69 -4.60
CA VAL A 63 2.07 -3.59 -5.85
C VAL A 63 2.17 -2.14 -6.33
N LEU A 64 1.08 -1.38 -6.29
CA LEU A 64 1.08 0.04 -6.66
C LEU A 64 2.01 0.85 -5.75
N PHE A 65 1.93 0.62 -4.44
CA PHE A 65 2.80 1.29 -3.48
C PHE A 65 4.26 0.87 -3.64
N ALA A 66 4.55 -0.41 -3.84
CA ALA A 66 5.91 -0.91 -4.06
C ALA A 66 6.53 -0.28 -5.32
N ARG A 67 5.76 -0.15 -6.41
CA ARG A 67 6.19 0.57 -7.62
C ARG A 67 6.46 2.04 -7.35
N TYR A 68 5.60 2.70 -6.59
CA TYR A 68 5.80 4.10 -6.19
C TYR A 68 7.07 4.27 -5.33
N ALA A 69 7.30 3.38 -4.36
CA ALA A 69 8.47 3.41 -3.49
C ALA A 69 9.77 3.12 -4.26
N ALA A 70 9.78 2.14 -5.17
CA ALA A 70 10.92 1.84 -6.02
C ALA A 70 11.27 3.01 -6.95
N LYS A 71 10.27 3.66 -7.57
CA LYS A 71 10.49 4.82 -8.43
C LYS A 71 11.07 6.02 -7.67
N ARG A 72 10.63 6.25 -6.42
CA ARG A 72 11.15 7.32 -5.54
C ARG A 72 12.60 7.07 -5.16
N ARG A 73 12.95 5.85 -4.74
CA ARG A 73 14.33 5.47 -4.40
C ARG A 73 15.28 5.63 -5.59
N ASN A 74 14.85 5.29 -6.81
CA ASN A 74 15.65 5.46 -8.02
C ASN A 74 15.85 6.93 -8.42
N ARG A 75 14.90 7.82 -8.10
CA ARG A 75 15.01 9.25 -8.42
C ARG A 75 15.98 10.00 -7.49
N GLU A 76 16.17 9.49 -6.28
CA GLU A 76 17.17 10.00 -5.32
C GLU A 76 18.59 9.49 -5.65
N ALA A 77 18.68 8.36 -6.36
CA ALA A 77 19.93 7.85 -6.93
C ALA A 77 20.30 8.49 -8.30
N ALA A 78 19.44 9.35 -8.87
CA ALA A 78 19.79 10.17 -10.02
C ALA A 78 20.74 11.27 -9.53
N PRO A 79 22.03 11.23 -9.90
CA PRO A 79 23.05 11.95 -9.17
C PRO A 79 22.99 13.46 -9.41
N ILE A 80 23.61 14.14 -8.47
CA ILE A 80 24.00 15.55 -8.41
C ILE A 80 25.09 15.85 -9.49
N GLU A 81 24.95 15.26 -10.68
CA GLU A 81 25.90 15.33 -11.81
C GLU A 81 25.41 16.28 -12.91
N ALA A 82 24.18 16.79 -12.82
CA ALA A 82 23.60 17.75 -13.77
C ALA A 82 23.74 19.22 -13.34
N TYR A 83 24.55 19.53 -12.31
CA TYR A 83 24.79 20.90 -11.84
C TYR A 83 26.28 21.30 -11.89
N GLY A 84 27.12 20.50 -12.54
CA GLY A 84 28.56 20.73 -12.68
C GLY A 84 28.99 20.71 -14.14
N ASP A 85 28.42 21.58 -14.96
CA ASP A 85 28.96 22.01 -16.27
C ASP A 85 28.86 23.55 -16.34
#